data_AF-A0A1G6S241-F1
#
_entry.id   AF-A0A1G6S241-F1
#
_cell.length_a   1.000
_cell.length_b   1.000
_cell.length_c   1.000
_cell.angle_alpha   90.00
_cell.angle_beta   90.00
_cell.angle_gamma   90.00
#
_symmetry.space_group_name_H-M   'P 1'
#
loop_
_entity.id
_entity.type
_entity.pdbx_description
1 polymer ?
#
loop_
_entity_poly.entity_id
_entity_poly.type
_entity_poly.pdbx_seq_one_letter_code
_entity_poly.pdbx_strand_id
1 'polypeptide(L)'
;MKKYIIRSLSVICCCSLVLMLPLSCSKKETCDYSTPESAGQGCNAGMDVAFLVDYTGSMGAAIDSVKKEVNNIANAIVTESGGDYRLSLSIFDEYTKPGTELPLPQYINAPDYTGLPANQKLVISTGPTTNQYLTMMEKFATANKVSFSTQLAKLNNPAAMKLGAGIGGPEPGDLLLNEILSNQFAGTWRSGNITKLAVIITDAPASGDDDNATAADDTYLDALAATANSMGVQCILLTTFKGNATFPANYKLQLIAHNTGGRAYEFNNFNNISQDLIAIIQNICNQDKERK
;
A
#
# COMPACT_ATOMS: atom_id res chain seq x y z
N MET A 1 39.04 64.95 -28.47
CA MET A 1 39.41 64.15 -27.28
C MET A 1 38.37 63.05 -27.06
N LYS A 2 38.85 61.81 -26.99
CA LYS A 2 38.25 60.57 -26.44
C LYS A 2 36.92 60.02 -27.02
N LYS A 3 37.11 58.92 -27.78
CA LYS A 3 36.19 57.80 -28.09
C LYS A 3 35.76 57.06 -26.81
N TYR A 4 34.53 56.51 -26.77
CA TYR A 4 34.12 55.25 -26.10
C TYR A 4 32.76 54.83 -26.70
N ILE A 5 32.69 54.02 -27.77
CA ILE A 5 32.63 52.54 -27.83
C ILE A 5 31.67 51.92 -26.81
N ILE A 6 30.50 51.56 -27.32
CA ILE A 6 29.49 50.66 -26.75
C ILE A 6 30.03 49.22 -26.84
N ARG A 7 30.00 48.46 -25.74
CA ARG A 7 30.19 47.00 -25.78
C ARG A 7 28.98 46.30 -25.17
N SER A 8 28.20 45.68 -26.06
CA SER A 8 27.20 44.67 -25.77
C SER A 8 27.89 43.42 -25.24
N LEU A 9 27.46 42.93 -24.08
CA LEU A 9 27.94 41.69 -23.48
C LEU A 9 27.03 40.55 -23.95
N SER A 10 27.44 39.86 -25.02
CA SER A 10 26.81 38.62 -25.46
C SER A 10 27.36 37.46 -24.63
N VAL A 11 26.49 36.81 -23.86
CA VAL A 11 26.82 35.57 -23.14
C VAL A 11 26.84 34.44 -24.17
N ILE A 12 28.03 33.87 -24.34
CA ILE A 12 28.32 32.77 -25.26
C ILE A 12 27.73 31.48 -24.67
N CYS A 13 26.79 30.89 -25.41
CA CYS A 13 26.34 29.51 -25.22
C CYS A 13 27.49 28.58 -25.61
N CYS A 14 28.17 27.98 -24.62
CA CYS A 14 29.06 26.85 -24.85
C CYS A 14 28.23 25.62 -25.24
N CYS A 15 27.87 25.51 -26.52
CA CYS A 15 27.60 24.22 -27.13
C CYS A 15 28.93 23.48 -27.28
N SER A 16 29.19 22.54 -26.38
CA SER A 16 30.28 21.58 -26.50
C SER A 16 30.02 20.70 -27.74
N LEU A 17 30.56 21.13 -28.88
CA LEU A 17 30.62 20.33 -30.10
C LEU A 17 31.60 19.19 -29.85
N VAL A 18 31.09 18.02 -29.45
CA VAL A 18 31.88 16.80 -29.37
C VAL A 18 32.32 16.44 -30.78
N LEU A 19 33.60 16.66 -31.09
CA LEU A 19 34.24 16.12 -32.28
C LEU A 19 34.18 14.59 -32.19
N MET A 20 33.32 13.97 -33.01
CA MET A 20 33.46 12.55 -33.31
C MET A 20 34.66 12.36 -34.23
N LEU A 21 35.78 11.96 -33.66
CA LEU A 21 36.90 11.39 -34.42
C LEU A 21 36.47 9.98 -34.87
N PRO A 22 36.47 9.65 -36.17
CA PRO A 22 36.32 8.26 -36.57
C PRO A 22 37.61 7.53 -36.18
N LEU A 23 37.54 6.75 -35.10
CA LEU A 23 38.55 5.74 -34.81
C LEU A 23 38.49 4.71 -35.94
N SER A 24 39.55 4.69 -36.75
CA SER A 24 39.83 3.64 -37.72
C SER A 24 39.90 2.29 -36.99
N CYS A 25 38.81 1.54 -36.99
CA CYS A 25 38.78 0.20 -36.43
C CYS A 25 39.54 -0.76 -37.38
N SER A 26 40.71 -1.22 -36.92
CA SER A 26 41.47 -2.28 -37.59
C SER A 26 40.67 -3.58 -37.51
N LYS A 27 40.55 -4.29 -38.63
CA LYS A 27 39.83 -5.56 -38.73
C LYS A 27 40.57 -6.68 -37.98
N LYS A 28 40.39 -6.77 -36.66
CA LYS A 28 40.48 -7.98 -35.81
C LYS A 28 40.56 -7.56 -34.35
N GLU A 29 39.40 -7.36 -33.72
CA GLU A 29 39.19 -7.56 -32.29
C GLU A 29 37.69 -7.39 -32.05
N THR A 30 37.05 -8.42 -31.51
CA THR A 30 35.66 -8.35 -31.05
C THR A 30 35.60 -7.33 -29.92
N CYS A 31 35.02 -6.17 -30.18
CA CYS A 31 34.68 -5.22 -29.14
C CYS A 31 33.60 -5.85 -28.26
N ASP A 32 33.99 -6.28 -27.06
CA ASP A 32 33.09 -6.74 -26.02
C ASP A 32 32.38 -5.49 -25.45
N TYR A 33 31.21 -5.18 -26.01
CA TYR A 33 30.31 -4.24 -25.36
C TYR A 33 29.68 -4.96 -24.18
N SER A 34 30.18 -4.74 -22.97
CA SER A 34 29.41 -5.05 -21.78
C SER A 34 28.17 -4.16 -21.80
N THR A 35 27.01 -4.77 -22.09
CA THR A 35 25.73 -4.15 -21.81
C THR A 35 25.72 -3.76 -20.32
N PRO A 36 25.46 -2.50 -19.96
CA PRO A 36 25.35 -2.13 -18.55
C PRO A 36 24.34 -3.08 -17.89
N GLU A 37 24.71 -3.63 -16.74
CA GLU A 37 23.84 -4.44 -15.90
C GLU A 37 22.48 -3.74 -15.82
N SER A 38 21.43 -4.40 -16.34
CA SER A 38 20.08 -3.86 -16.31
C SER A 38 19.79 -3.44 -14.88
N ALA A 39 19.65 -2.14 -14.62
CA ALA A 39 19.13 -1.66 -13.34
C ALA A 39 17.88 -2.49 -13.03
N GLY A 40 17.81 -3.07 -11.83
CA GLY A 40 16.69 -3.91 -11.44
C GLY A 40 15.36 -3.21 -11.75
N GLN A 41 14.37 -3.97 -12.20
CA GLN A 41 13.00 -3.48 -12.40
C GLN A 41 12.02 -4.44 -11.73
N GLY A 42 10.87 -3.91 -11.31
CA GLY A 42 9.85 -4.67 -10.60
C GLY A 42 10.37 -5.13 -9.24
N CYS A 43 9.97 -6.31 -8.80
CA CYS A 43 10.33 -6.80 -7.46
C CYS A 43 11.84 -6.83 -7.23
N ASN A 44 12.64 -7.24 -8.23
CA ASN A 44 14.10 -7.30 -8.11
C ASN A 44 14.78 -5.93 -7.92
N ALA A 45 14.09 -4.82 -8.20
CA ALA A 45 14.57 -3.47 -7.91
C ALA A 45 14.30 -3.04 -6.46
N GLY A 46 13.35 -3.71 -5.82
CA GLY A 46 12.85 -3.45 -4.48
C GLY A 46 11.33 -3.55 -4.40
N MET A 47 10.82 -3.63 -3.17
CA MET A 47 9.38 -3.70 -2.91
C MET A 47 8.96 -2.78 -1.75
N ASP A 48 7.85 -2.07 -1.93
CA ASP A 48 7.11 -1.46 -0.82
C ASP A 48 5.75 -2.14 -0.74
N VAL A 49 5.39 -2.67 0.43
CA VAL A 49 4.13 -3.41 0.62
C VAL A 49 3.39 -2.89 1.84
N ALA A 50 2.24 -2.24 1.61
CA ALA A 50 1.36 -1.75 2.66
C ALA A 50 0.21 -2.73 2.89
N PHE A 51 0.03 -3.17 4.13
CA PHE A 51 -1.09 -4.00 4.56
C PHE A 51 -2.14 -3.15 5.26
N LEU A 52 -3.35 -3.16 4.74
CA LEU A 52 -4.55 -2.52 5.28
C LEU A 52 -5.51 -3.62 5.70
N VAL A 53 -5.71 -3.76 7.00
CA VAL A 53 -6.45 -4.89 7.56
C VAL A 53 -7.69 -4.37 8.28
N ASP A 54 -8.84 -4.82 7.81
CA ASP A 54 -10.11 -4.67 8.52
C ASP A 54 -9.98 -5.34 9.90
N TYR A 55 -10.25 -4.57 10.95
CA TYR A 55 -9.96 -4.95 12.33
C TYR A 55 -11.21 -5.14 13.18
N THR A 56 -12.29 -5.53 12.51
CA THR A 56 -13.58 -5.85 13.11
C THR A 56 -13.65 -7.30 13.61
N GLY A 57 -14.72 -7.64 14.31
CA GLY A 57 -14.87 -8.95 14.95
C GLY A 57 -14.93 -10.12 13.97
N SER A 58 -15.48 -9.91 12.77
CA SER A 58 -15.60 -10.91 11.70
C SER A 58 -14.22 -11.31 11.14
N MET A 59 -13.26 -10.39 11.19
CA MET A 59 -11.91 -10.55 10.64
C MET A 59 -10.97 -11.41 11.48
N GLY A 60 -11.38 -11.87 12.66
CA GLY A 60 -10.50 -12.61 13.59
C GLY A 60 -9.82 -13.84 12.96
N ALA A 61 -10.56 -14.64 12.18
CA ALA A 61 -10.00 -15.80 11.50
C ALA A 61 -8.99 -15.43 10.39
N ALA A 62 -9.21 -14.31 9.71
CA ALA A 62 -8.28 -13.79 8.71
C ALA A 62 -6.97 -13.34 9.35
N ILE A 63 -7.08 -12.54 10.42
CA ILE A 63 -5.93 -12.01 11.15
C ILE A 63 -5.09 -13.15 11.73
N ASP A 64 -5.72 -14.17 12.33
CA ASP A 64 -5.01 -15.34 12.84
C ASP A 64 -4.36 -16.18 11.74
N SER A 65 -4.96 -16.25 10.54
CA SER A 65 -4.37 -16.92 9.40
C SER A 65 -3.13 -16.18 8.87
N VAL A 66 -3.18 -14.85 8.78
CA VAL A 66 -2.02 -14.01 8.40
C VAL A 66 -0.91 -14.10 9.46
N LYS A 67 -1.25 -14.09 10.76
CA LYS A 67 -0.29 -14.22 11.88
C LYS A 67 0.48 -15.53 11.86
N LYS A 68 -0.18 -16.66 11.58
CA LYS A 68 0.48 -17.98 11.51
C LYS A 68 1.58 -18.04 10.45
N GLU A 69 1.43 -17.23 9.40
CA GLU A 69 2.17 -17.40 8.16
C GLU A 69 2.98 -16.14 7.80
N VAL A 70 3.03 -15.17 8.72
CA VAL A 70 3.76 -13.90 8.55
C VAL A 70 5.21 -14.12 8.17
N ASN A 71 5.84 -15.16 8.73
CA ASN A 71 7.22 -15.50 8.39
C ASN A 71 7.34 -15.92 6.93
N ASN A 72 6.36 -16.63 6.39
CA ASN A 72 6.34 -17.11 5.02
C ASN A 72 6.01 -15.97 4.03
N ILE A 73 5.02 -15.13 4.34
CA ILE A 73 4.68 -13.93 3.54
C ILE A 73 5.88 -13.00 3.45
N ALA A 74 6.48 -12.65 4.59
CA ALA A 74 7.62 -11.77 4.61
C ALA A 74 8.87 -12.41 3.98
N ASN A 75 9.06 -13.73 4.09
CA ASN A 75 10.13 -14.44 3.37
C ASN A 75 9.95 -14.38 1.85
N ALA A 76 8.71 -14.50 1.36
CA ALA A 76 8.43 -14.37 -0.06
C ALA A 76 8.79 -12.97 -0.56
N ILE A 77 8.39 -11.91 0.17
CA ILE A 77 8.76 -10.53 -0.16
C ILE A 77 10.27 -10.34 -0.13
N VAL A 78 10.97 -10.80 0.93
CA VAL A 78 12.44 -10.71 1.04
C VAL A 78 13.11 -11.37 -0.18
N THR A 79 12.61 -12.52 -0.60
CA THR A 79 13.17 -13.30 -1.72
C THR A 79 12.95 -12.59 -3.04
N GLU A 80 11.70 -12.21 -3.34
CA GLU A 80 11.36 -11.54 -4.60
C GLU A 80 11.95 -10.14 -4.69
N SER A 81 12.20 -9.47 -3.55
CA SER A 81 12.79 -8.13 -3.51
C SER A 81 14.31 -8.11 -3.57
N GLY A 82 14.98 -9.28 -3.62
CA GLY A 82 16.44 -9.37 -3.46
C GLY A 82 16.94 -8.81 -2.12
N GLY A 83 16.09 -8.79 -1.09
CA GLY A 83 16.39 -8.19 0.22
C GLY A 83 16.05 -6.70 0.34
N ASP A 84 15.70 -6.00 -0.75
CA ASP A 84 15.34 -4.58 -0.69
C ASP A 84 13.83 -4.34 -0.55
N TYR A 85 13.32 -4.41 0.68
CA TYR A 85 11.89 -4.27 0.95
C TYR A 85 11.58 -3.30 2.10
N ARG A 86 10.35 -2.77 2.10
CA ARG A 86 9.73 -2.06 3.22
C ARG A 86 8.29 -2.53 3.39
N LEU A 87 7.90 -2.88 4.61
CA LEU A 87 6.56 -3.30 4.96
C LEU A 87 5.89 -2.24 5.82
N SER A 88 4.60 -2.01 5.63
CA SER A 88 3.77 -1.27 6.59
C SER A 88 2.55 -2.11 6.97
N LEU A 89 2.09 -1.96 8.21
CA LEU A 89 0.90 -2.63 8.73
C LEU A 89 -0.02 -1.57 9.30
N SER A 90 -1.28 -1.60 8.87
CA SER A 90 -2.31 -0.69 9.32
C SER A 90 -3.64 -1.42 9.48
N ILE A 91 -4.45 -0.90 10.38
CA ILE A 91 -5.78 -1.42 10.70
C ILE A 91 -6.81 -0.30 10.60
N PHE A 92 -8.03 -0.68 10.22
CA PHE A 92 -9.19 0.20 10.19
C PHE A 92 -10.40 -0.46 10.86
N ASP A 93 -11.23 0.37 11.46
CA ASP A 93 -12.41 0.00 12.23
C ASP A 93 -13.26 1.27 12.40
N GLU A 94 -14.54 1.12 12.75
CA GLU A 94 -15.39 2.25 13.06
C GLU A 94 -16.34 2.00 14.22
N TYR A 95 -16.75 3.09 14.87
CA TYR A 95 -17.63 3.08 16.03
C TYR A 95 -18.55 4.27 16.04
N THR A 96 -19.77 4.12 16.59
CA THR A 96 -20.68 5.24 16.76
C THR A 96 -20.07 6.32 17.65
N LYS A 97 -20.40 7.59 17.36
CA LYS A 97 -19.90 8.73 18.13
C LYS A 97 -20.27 8.64 19.62
N PRO A 98 -19.38 9.07 20.53
CA PRO A 98 -19.65 9.12 21.96
C PRO A 98 -20.93 9.90 22.27
N GLY A 99 -21.85 9.29 23.02
CA GLY A 99 -23.18 9.84 23.34
C GLY A 99 -24.34 9.10 22.67
N THR A 100 -24.03 8.18 21.77
CA THR A 100 -24.95 7.14 21.26
C THR A 100 -24.47 5.77 21.77
N GLU A 101 -25.37 4.82 22.00
CA GLU A 101 -25.28 3.78 23.03
C GLU A 101 -24.21 2.67 22.86
N LEU A 102 -23.30 2.72 21.88
CA LEU A 102 -22.25 1.70 21.71
C LEU A 102 -20.89 2.15 22.27
N PRO A 103 -20.12 1.23 22.90
CA PRO A 103 -18.84 1.56 23.51
C PRO A 103 -17.78 1.87 22.44
N LEU A 104 -16.82 2.72 22.77
CA LEU A 104 -15.58 2.95 21.99
C LEU A 104 -14.86 1.63 21.62
N PRO A 105 -13.98 1.63 20.60
CA PRO A 105 -13.21 0.43 20.26
C PRO A 105 -12.49 -0.13 21.47
N GLN A 106 -12.72 -1.41 21.80
CA GLN A 106 -12.23 -1.98 23.06
C GLN A 106 -10.71 -1.94 23.17
N TYR A 107 -10.02 -2.00 22.03
CA TYR A 107 -8.56 -2.00 21.98
C TYR A 107 -7.92 -0.64 22.24
N ILE A 108 -8.65 0.49 22.26
CA ILE A 108 -8.01 1.81 22.42
C ILE A 108 -7.32 1.98 23.78
N ASN A 109 -7.71 1.19 24.78
CA ASN A 109 -7.10 1.18 26.11
C ASN A 109 -6.01 0.11 26.26
N ALA A 110 -5.77 -0.72 25.24
CA ALA A 110 -4.73 -1.73 25.28
C ALA A 110 -3.34 -1.09 25.37
N PRO A 111 -2.40 -1.64 26.15
CA PRO A 111 -1.01 -1.17 26.18
C PRO A 111 -0.36 -1.10 24.79
N ASP A 112 -0.67 -2.09 23.94
CA ASP A 112 -0.15 -2.14 22.58
C ASP A 112 -0.66 -1.01 21.67
N TYR A 113 -1.87 -0.51 21.89
CA TYR A 113 -2.43 0.63 21.16
C TYR A 113 -1.98 1.97 21.78
N THR A 114 -2.09 2.08 23.10
CA THR A 114 -1.73 3.31 23.83
C THR A 114 -0.24 3.63 23.72
N GLY A 115 0.60 2.61 23.65
CA GLY A 115 2.05 2.72 23.41
C GLY A 115 2.44 3.14 21.99
N LEU A 116 1.52 3.13 21.02
CA LEU A 116 1.80 3.67 19.68
C LEU A 116 2.02 5.19 19.73
N PRO A 117 2.96 5.72 18.94
CA PRO A 117 3.09 7.16 18.72
C PRO A 117 1.77 7.82 18.32
N ALA A 118 1.57 9.09 18.70
CA ALA A 118 0.35 9.83 18.39
C ALA A 118 0.09 9.91 16.87
N ASN A 119 1.13 10.10 16.06
CA ASN A 119 1.03 10.14 14.59
C ASN A 119 0.88 8.76 13.92
N GLN A 120 0.58 7.72 14.70
CA GLN A 120 0.18 6.39 14.24
C GLN A 120 -1.28 6.08 14.59
N LYS A 121 -2.00 7.04 15.16
CA LYS A 121 -3.42 6.94 15.52
C LYS A 121 -4.15 8.13 14.91
N LEU A 122 -5.15 7.85 14.09
CA LEU A 122 -5.99 8.87 13.48
C LEU A 122 -7.45 8.50 13.73
N VAL A 123 -8.23 9.50 14.16
CA VAL A 123 -9.68 9.39 14.26
C VAL A 123 -10.28 10.40 13.30
N ILE A 124 -11.03 9.90 12.31
CA ILE A 124 -11.85 10.74 11.44
C ILE A 124 -13.23 10.83 12.09
N SER A 125 -13.72 12.06 12.28
CA SER A 125 -14.97 12.35 12.99
C SER A 125 -15.91 13.23 12.16
N THR A 126 -15.71 13.27 10.85
CA THR A 126 -16.50 14.08 9.90
C THR A 126 -17.88 13.48 9.64
N GLY A 127 -18.01 12.16 9.75
CA GLY A 127 -19.26 11.43 9.57
C GLY A 127 -20.37 11.87 10.53
N PRO A 128 -21.65 11.67 10.20
CA PRO A 128 -22.76 12.13 11.04
C PRO A 128 -22.88 11.32 12.34
N THR A 129 -22.69 10.00 12.25
CA THR A 129 -23.03 9.03 13.31
C THR A 129 -21.85 8.22 13.81
N THR A 130 -20.80 8.09 13.02
CA THR A 130 -19.63 7.25 13.29
C THR A 130 -18.34 8.06 13.37
N ASN A 131 -17.34 7.45 14.03
CA ASN A 131 -15.95 7.85 14.02
C ASN A 131 -15.15 6.68 13.44
N GLN A 132 -14.24 6.96 12.51
CA GLN A 132 -13.39 5.97 11.88
C GLN A 132 -12.02 5.98 12.56
N TYR A 133 -11.60 4.82 13.05
CA TYR A 133 -10.36 4.63 13.80
C TYR A 133 -9.31 3.99 12.90
N LEU A 134 -8.41 4.81 12.39
CA LEU A 134 -7.34 4.39 11.49
C LEU A 134 -6.03 4.31 12.27
N THR A 135 -5.39 3.15 12.29
CA THR A 135 -4.18 2.93 13.09
C THR A 135 -3.07 2.36 12.23
N MET A 136 -1.91 3.02 12.26
CA MET A 136 -0.69 2.54 11.64
C MET A 136 0.10 1.76 12.68
N MET A 137 0.13 0.43 12.59
CA MET A 137 0.86 -0.43 13.52
C MET A 137 2.37 -0.43 13.24
N GLU A 138 2.74 -0.43 11.96
CA GLU A 138 4.13 -0.40 11.49
C GLU A 138 4.21 0.54 10.28
N LYS A 139 5.07 1.56 10.35
CA LYS A 139 5.39 2.42 9.19
C LYS A 139 6.44 1.76 8.30
N PHE A 140 6.53 2.20 7.05
CA PHE A 140 7.61 1.76 6.17
C PHE A 140 8.99 2.01 6.79
N ALA A 141 9.76 0.94 6.91
CA ALA A 141 11.16 0.98 7.30
C ALA A 141 11.96 -0.04 6.48
N THR A 142 13.25 0.22 6.30
CA THR A 142 14.14 -0.64 5.51
C THR A 142 14.27 -2.03 6.12
N ALA A 143 14.02 -3.06 5.31
CA ALA A 143 14.18 -4.47 5.66
C ALA A 143 13.55 -4.84 7.02
N ASN A 144 12.35 -4.30 7.28
CA ASN A 144 11.74 -4.27 8.61
C ASN A 144 10.88 -5.51 8.94
N LYS A 145 11.21 -6.68 8.41
CA LYS A 145 10.44 -7.92 8.65
C LYS A 145 10.24 -8.21 10.14
N VAL A 146 11.27 -8.02 10.95
CA VAL A 146 11.21 -8.34 12.39
C VAL A 146 10.24 -7.43 13.15
N SER A 147 10.32 -6.12 12.95
CA SER A 147 9.40 -5.17 13.60
C SER A 147 7.98 -5.30 13.06
N PHE A 148 7.82 -5.49 11.74
CA PHE A 148 6.53 -5.80 11.12
C PHE A 148 5.87 -7.04 11.75
N SER A 149 6.58 -8.17 11.85
CA SER A 149 6.06 -9.39 12.47
C SER A 149 5.72 -9.19 13.95
N THR A 150 6.52 -8.38 14.65
CA THR A 150 6.25 -8.04 16.06
C THR A 150 4.94 -7.27 16.20
N GLN A 151 4.68 -6.30 15.32
CA GLN A 151 3.43 -5.53 15.34
C GLN A 151 2.22 -6.38 14.93
N LEU A 152 2.36 -7.22 13.91
CA LEU A 152 1.30 -8.12 13.49
C LEU A 152 0.90 -9.11 14.60
N ALA A 153 1.87 -9.63 15.35
CA ALA A 153 1.61 -10.58 16.44
C ALA A 153 0.72 -10.01 17.57
N LYS A 154 0.63 -8.67 17.68
CA LYS A 154 -0.23 -7.99 18.66
C LYS A 154 -1.71 -7.99 18.28
N LEU A 155 -2.00 -8.11 16.98
CA LEU A 155 -3.37 -8.09 16.46
C LEU A 155 -4.15 -9.33 16.92
N ASN A 156 -5.45 -9.17 17.18
CA ASN A 156 -6.34 -10.23 17.66
C ASN A 156 -5.72 -11.01 18.84
N ASN A 157 -5.27 -10.29 19.86
CA ASN A 157 -4.73 -10.86 21.08
C ASN A 157 -5.61 -10.45 22.26
N PRO A 158 -6.43 -11.36 22.81
CA PRO A 158 -7.35 -11.05 23.91
C PRO A 158 -6.70 -10.49 25.18
N ALA A 159 -5.42 -10.77 25.39
CA ALA A 159 -4.64 -10.27 26.53
C ALA A 159 -3.94 -8.92 26.25
N ALA A 160 -3.96 -8.45 25.00
CA ALA A 160 -3.37 -7.20 24.59
C ALA A 160 -4.36 -6.40 23.76
N MET A 161 -4.33 -6.53 22.43
CA MET A 161 -5.20 -5.80 21.51
C MET A 161 -6.33 -6.70 20.99
N LYS A 162 -7.52 -6.56 21.57
CA LYS A 162 -8.75 -7.23 21.08
C LYS A 162 -9.16 -6.69 19.71
N LEU A 163 -9.99 -7.43 18.99
CA LEU A 163 -10.63 -6.92 17.78
C LEU A 163 -11.61 -5.79 18.13
N GLY A 164 -11.80 -4.91 17.16
CA GLY A 164 -12.94 -4.01 17.09
C GLY A 164 -14.25 -4.77 16.90
N ALA A 165 -15.35 -4.06 17.08
CA ALA A 165 -16.68 -4.59 16.82
C ALA A 165 -17.23 -4.13 15.47
N GLY A 166 -16.63 -3.10 14.84
CA GLY A 166 -17.24 -2.39 13.72
C GLY A 166 -18.56 -1.73 14.10
N ILE A 167 -19.19 -1.11 13.10
CA ILE A 167 -20.61 -0.75 13.10
C ILE A 167 -21.17 -1.22 11.77
N GLY A 168 -22.43 -1.65 11.76
CA GLY A 168 -23.11 -1.98 10.51
C GLY A 168 -22.44 -3.13 9.78
N GLY A 169 -21.98 -2.86 8.56
CA GLY A 169 -21.43 -3.88 7.67
C GLY A 169 -20.45 -3.34 6.64
N PRO A 170 -20.66 -2.13 6.09
CA PRO A 170 -19.61 -1.36 5.41
C PRO A 170 -18.50 -0.94 6.39
N GLU A 171 -17.26 -0.76 5.90
CA GLU A 171 -16.10 -0.42 6.76
C GLU A 171 -15.17 0.63 6.09
N PRO A 172 -14.42 1.44 6.86
CA PRO A 172 -13.75 2.66 6.36
C PRO A 172 -12.35 2.41 5.78
N GLY A 173 -12.13 1.26 5.13
CA GLY A 173 -10.80 0.90 4.61
C GLY A 173 -10.33 1.79 3.45
N ASP A 174 -11.26 2.44 2.74
CA ASP A 174 -11.00 3.43 1.70
C ASP A 174 -10.41 4.72 2.28
N LEU A 175 -10.89 5.18 3.44
CA LEU A 175 -10.27 6.30 4.16
C LEU A 175 -8.85 5.97 4.60
N LEU A 176 -8.60 4.75 5.11
CA LEU A 176 -7.23 4.33 5.43
C LEU A 176 -6.32 4.32 4.19
N LEU A 177 -6.84 3.84 3.05
CA LEU A 177 -6.10 3.84 1.80
C LEU A 177 -5.75 5.27 1.37
N ASN A 178 -6.69 6.20 1.48
CA ASN A 178 -6.41 7.62 1.24
C ASN A 178 -5.28 8.14 2.11
N GLU A 179 -5.30 7.86 3.41
CA GLU A 179 -4.26 8.33 4.33
C GLU A 179 -2.87 7.79 3.97
N ILE A 180 -2.80 6.56 3.45
CA ILE A 180 -1.56 5.93 3.00
C ILE A 180 -1.07 6.49 1.66
N LEU A 181 -1.97 6.74 0.70
CA LEU A 181 -1.61 7.26 -0.62
C LEU A 181 -1.32 8.77 -0.59
N SER A 182 -2.21 9.53 0.04
CA SER A 182 -2.27 10.99 -0.06
C SER A 182 -1.57 11.71 1.10
N ASN A 183 -1.58 11.12 2.30
CA ASN A 183 -1.16 11.80 3.54
C ASN A 183 0.07 11.18 4.22
N GLN A 184 0.75 10.25 3.54
CA GLN A 184 1.98 9.61 4.01
C GLN A 184 1.82 8.95 5.38
N PHE A 185 0.64 8.40 5.70
CA PHE A 185 0.39 7.80 7.00
C PHE A 185 1.32 6.60 7.29
N ALA A 186 1.65 5.83 6.25
CA ALA A 186 2.66 4.77 6.29
C ALA A 186 4.11 5.27 6.10
N GLY A 187 4.30 6.57 5.83
CA GLY A 187 5.52 7.15 5.25
C GLY A 187 5.43 7.26 3.72
N THR A 188 6.49 7.76 3.09
CA THR A 188 6.55 7.96 1.63
C THR A 188 6.89 6.68 0.88
N TRP A 189 6.13 6.36 -0.16
CA TRP A 189 6.47 5.34 -1.16
C TRP A 189 7.78 5.69 -1.88
N ARG A 190 8.65 4.71 -2.11
CA ARG A 190 9.94 4.93 -2.78
C ARG A 190 9.72 5.24 -4.25
N SER A 191 10.51 6.17 -4.80
CA SER A 191 10.56 6.39 -6.25
C SER A 191 11.35 5.29 -6.95
N GLY A 192 11.33 5.30 -8.28
CA GLY A 192 12.04 4.32 -9.13
C GLY A 192 11.15 3.16 -9.58
N ASN A 193 11.75 2.26 -10.36
CA ASN A 193 11.07 1.12 -10.99
C ASN A 193 10.95 -0.07 -10.02
N ILE A 194 10.56 0.19 -8.77
CA ILE A 194 10.29 -0.81 -7.74
C ILE A 194 8.81 -1.24 -7.78
N THR A 195 8.50 -2.38 -7.17
CA THR A 195 7.09 -2.80 -6.98
C THR A 195 6.49 -2.10 -5.76
N LYS A 196 5.27 -1.57 -5.89
CA LYS A 196 4.52 -0.98 -4.79
C LYS A 196 3.14 -1.62 -4.69
N LEU A 197 2.83 -2.22 -3.55
CA LEU A 197 1.58 -2.94 -3.34
C LEU A 197 0.81 -2.35 -2.17
N ALA A 198 -0.48 -2.05 -2.37
CA ALA A 198 -1.44 -1.80 -1.30
C ALA A 198 -2.37 -3.00 -1.18
N VAL A 199 -2.19 -3.81 -0.13
CA VAL A 199 -2.95 -5.03 0.13
C VAL A 199 -4.07 -4.73 1.12
N ILE A 200 -5.31 -4.79 0.64
CA ILE A 200 -6.54 -4.54 1.41
C ILE A 200 -7.15 -5.89 1.76
N ILE A 201 -7.39 -6.13 3.04
CA ILE A 201 -7.93 -7.39 3.56
C ILE A 201 -9.20 -7.07 4.36
N THR A 202 -10.37 -7.46 3.85
CA THR A 202 -11.68 -7.09 4.44
C THR A 202 -12.79 -8.04 4.01
N ASP A 203 -13.81 -8.22 4.85
CA ASP A 203 -15.08 -8.87 4.48
C ASP A 203 -16.26 -7.90 4.32
N ALA A 204 -15.96 -6.63 4.13
CA ALA A 204 -16.91 -5.54 4.00
C ALA A 204 -16.74 -4.74 2.70
N PRO A 205 -17.79 -4.06 2.20
CA PRO A 205 -17.66 -2.97 1.25
C PRO A 205 -17.07 -1.72 1.93
N ALA A 206 -16.51 -0.80 1.13
CA ALA A 206 -16.08 0.51 1.63
C ALA A 206 -17.27 1.39 2.05
N SER A 207 -17.10 2.20 3.09
CA SER A 207 -18.15 3.03 3.69
C SER A 207 -17.85 4.53 3.81
N GLY A 208 -16.63 4.96 3.49
CA GLY A 208 -16.23 6.33 3.78
C GLY A 208 -16.33 6.63 5.28
N ASP A 209 -17.04 7.70 5.65
CA ASP A 209 -17.15 8.15 7.03
C ASP A 209 -18.54 7.94 7.68
N ASP A 210 -19.47 7.25 7.01
CA ASP A 210 -20.88 7.20 7.45
C ASP A 210 -21.45 5.79 7.65
N ASP A 211 -20.64 4.73 7.57
CA ASP A 211 -21.05 3.32 7.68
C ASP A 211 -22.11 2.93 6.62
N ASN A 212 -22.03 3.52 5.43
CA ASN A 212 -22.94 3.19 4.35
C ASN A 212 -22.21 3.13 3.00
N ALA A 213 -22.37 2.01 2.28
CA ALA A 213 -21.77 1.89 0.96
C ALA A 213 -22.68 2.53 -0.09
N THR A 214 -22.31 3.73 -0.56
CA THR A 214 -23.09 4.54 -1.50
C THR A 214 -22.33 4.83 -2.80
N ALA A 215 -23.01 5.53 -3.73
CA ALA A 215 -22.38 6.03 -4.94
C ALA A 215 -21.30 7.11 -4.67
N ALA A 216 -21.34 7.77 -3.51
CA ALA A 216 -20.27 8.69 -3.11
C ALA A 216 -18.97 7.93 -2.85
N ASP A 217 -19.06 6.79 -2.16
CA ASP A 217 -17.93 5.89 -1.86
C ASP A 217 -17.41 5.23 -3.13
N ASP A 218 -18.30 4.87 -4.06
CA ASP A 218 -17.91 4.39 -5.38
C ASP A 218 -17.04 5.43 -6.13
N THR A 219 -17.47 6.70 -6.12
CA THR A 219 -16.74 7.81 -6.74
C THR A 219 -15.40 8.04 -6.04
N TYR A 220 -15.37 7.90 -4.72
CA TYR A 220 -14.16 8.05 -3.92
C TYR A 220 -13.14 6.94 -4.21
N LEU A 221 -13.59 5.68 -4.29
CA LEU A 221 -12.76 4.53 -4.66
C LEU A 221 -12.17 4.66 -6.07
N ASP A 222 -12.93 5.18 -7.04
CA ASP A 222 -12.42 5.48 -8.37
C ASP A 222 -11.31 6.54 -8.34
N ALA A 223 -11.50 7.61 -7.55
CA ALA A 223 -10.46 8.62 -7.35
C ALA A 223 -9.20 8.05 -6.66
N LEU A 224 -9.36 7.10 -5.73
CA LEU A 224 -8.25 6.39 -5.10
C LEU A 224 -7.52 5.48 -6.09
N ALA A 225 -8.24 4.83 -7.01
CA ALA A 225 -7.63 4.06 -8.09
C ALA A 225 -6.75 4.95 -8.98
N ALA A 226 -7.26 6.12 -9.38
CA ALA A 226 -6.50 7.10 -10.15
C ALA A 226 -5.27 7.62 -9.38
N THR A 227 -5.41 7.87 -8.08
CA THR A 227 -4.30 8.28 -7.20
C THR A 227 -3.23 7.19 -7.13
N ALA A 228 -3.62 5.95 -6.86
CA ALA A 228 -2.71 4.80 -6.84
C ALA A 228 -1.98 4.61 -8.19
N ASN A 229 -2.70 4.76 -9.32
CA ASN A 229 -2.12 4.70 -10.67
C ASN A 229 -1.03 5.76 -10.87
N SER A 230 -1.27 6.99 -10.43
CA SER A 230 -0.30 8.09 -10.56
C SER A 230 0.99 7.84 -9.77
N MET A 231 0.92 7.01 -8.72
CA MET A 231 2.03 6.65 -7.86
C MET A 231 2.72 5.33 -8.29
N GLY A 232 2.13 4.61 -9.26
CA GLY A 232 2.54 3.26 -9.62
C GLY A 232 2.31 2.26 -8.50
N VAL A 233 1.26 2.45 -7.69
CA VAL A 233 0.83 1.53 -6.63
C VAL A 233 -0.24 0.60 -7.18
N GLN A 234 0.02 -0.70 -7.06
CA GLN A 234 -0.93 -1.75 -7.41
C GLN A 234 -1.76 -2.12 -6.17
N CYS A 235 -3.07 -2.01 -6.27
CA CYS A 235 -4.03 -2.39 -5.24
C CYS A 235 -4.37 -3.88 -5.37
N ILE A 236 -4.30 -4.59 -4.25
CA ILE A 236 -4.65 -6.01 -4.15
C ILE A 236 -5.75 -6.13 -3.10
N LEU A 237 -6.91 -6.65 -3.49
CA LEU A 237 -8.02 -6.93 -2.61
C LEU A 237 -8.07 -8.41 -2.27
N LEU A 238 -8.01 -8.75 -0.99
CA LEU A 238 -8.32 -10.06 -0.43
C LEU A 238 -9.63 -9.95 0.33
N THR A 239 -10.69 -10.60 -0.15
CA THR A 239 -12.01 -10.38 0.43
C THR A 239 -12.88 -11.64 0.42
N THR A 240 -13.79 -11.77 1.38
CA THR A 240 -14.93 -12.68 1.29
C THR A 240 -16.21 -11.97 0.84
N PHE A 241 -16.18 -10.64 0.77
CA PHE A 241 -17.31 -9.83 0.32
C PHE A 241 -17.40 -9.82 -1.19
N LYS A 242 -18.52 -10.34 -1.71
CA LYS A 242 -18.78 -10.46 -3.16
C LYS A 242 -19.93 -9.56 -3.62
N GLY A 243 -20.35 -8.62 -2.77
CA GLY A 243 -21.59 -7.87 -2.94
C GLY A 243 -22.80 -8.66 -2.44
N ASN A 244 -23.87 -7.94 -2.13
CA ASN A 244 -25.17 -8.51 -1.76
C ASN A 244 -26.31 -7.59 -2.28
N ALA A 245 -27.56 -7.87 -1.90
CA ALA A 245 -28.71 -7.10 -2.37
C ALA A 245 -28.74 -5.64 -1.86
N THR A 246 -28.05 -5.36 -0.75
CA THR A 246 -27.97 -4.03 -0.13
C THR A 246 -26.75 -3.26 -0.60
N PHE A 247 -25.59 -3.91 -0.65
CA PHE A 247 -24.31 -3.26 -0.91
C PHE A 247 -23.56 -3.90 -2.09
N PRO A 248 -23.04 -3.10 -3.03
CA PRO A 248 -22.23 -3.59 -4.14
C PRO A 248 -20.82 -3.97 -3.66
N ALA A 249 -20.13 -4.83 -4.41
CA ALA A 249 -18.71 -5.14 -4.22
C ALA A 249 -17.81 -3.96 -4.66
N ASN A 250 -18.00 -2.78 -4.06
CA ASN A 250 -17.44 -1.51 -4.53
C ASN A 250 -15.90 -1.50 -4.61
N TYR A 251 -15.18 -2.11 -3.67
CA TYR A 251 -13.72 -2.27 -3.80
C TYR A 251 -13.34 -2.96 -5.11
N LYS A 252 -14.00 -4.06 -5.45
CA LYS A 252 -13.71 -4.81 -6.68
C LYS A 252 -14.11 -4.01 -7.92
N LEU A 253 -15.29 -3.41 -7.89
CA LEU A 253 -15.91 -2.77 -9.05
C LEU A 253 -15.31 -1.40 -9.37
N GLN A 254 -14.85 -0.66 -8.36
CA GLN A 254 -14.39 0.73 -8.52
C GLN A 254 -12.89 0.85 -8.31
N LEU A 255 -12.37 0.39 -7.17
CA LEU A 255 -10.93 0.53 -6.88
C LEU A 255 -10.09 -0.43 -7.74
N ILE A 256 -10.39 -1.72 -7.67
CA ILE A 256 -9.56 -2.75 -8.29
C ILE A 256 -9.71 -2.74 -9.82
N ALA A 257 -10.93 -2.60 -10.33
CA ALA A 257 -11.17 -2.57 -11.78
C ALA A 257 -10.48 -1.39 -12.48
N HIS A 258 -10.32 -0.25 -11.78
CA HIS A 258 -9.73 0.96 -12.36
C HIS A 258 -8.28 1.20 -11.90
N ASN A 259 -7.74 0.36 -11.01
CA ASN A 259 -6.32 0.37 -10.67
C ASN A 259 -5.51 -0.46 -11.68
N THR A 260 -4.40 0.12 -12.16
CA THR A 260 -3.52 -0.50 -13.16
C THR A 260 -2.83 -1.70 -12.56
N GLY A 261 -3.16 -2.88 -13.08
CA GLY A 261 -2.69 -4.14 -12.53
C GLY A 261 -3.42 -4.56 -11.25
N GLY A 262 -4.47 -3.86 -10.83
CA GLY A 262 -5.26 -4.20 -9.66
C GLY A 262 -5.75 -5.64 -9.70
N ARG A 263 -5.79 -6.32 -8.55
CA ARG A 263 -6.25 -7.71 -8.44
C ARG A 263 -7.19 -7.90 -7.27
N ALA A 264 -8.30 -8.61 -7.51
CA ALA A 264 -9.22 -9.02 -6.46
C ALA A 264 -9.21 -10.54 -6.35
N TYR A 265 -9.16 -11.02 -5.11
CA TYR A 265 -9.24 -12.43 -4.76
C TYR A 265 -10.39 -12.62 -3.78
N GLU A 266 -11.43 -13.30 -4.25
CA GLU A 266 -12.67 -13.53 -3.53
C GLU A 266 -12.67 -14.93 -2.93
N PHE A 267 -12.71 -15.01 -1.61
CA PHE A 267 -12.69 -16.25 -0.86
C PHE A 267 -14.08 -16.62 -0.34
N ASN A 268 -14.29 -17.89 0.00
CA ASN A 268 -15.49 -18.32 0.71
C ASN A 268 -15.34 -18.15 2.23
N ASN A 269 -14.10 -18.21 2.71
CA ASN A 269 -13.69 -17.91 4.07
C ASN A 269 -12.20 -17.59 4.04
N PHE A 270 -11.71 -17.05 5.14
CA PHE A 270 -10.34 -16.57 5.26
C PHE A 270 -9.32 -17.63 5.68
N ASN A 271 -9.66 -18.91 5.58
CA ASN A 271 -8.72 -19.98 5.86
C ASN A 271 -7.61 -20.00 4.79
N ASN A 272 -6.36 -20.09 5.22
CA ASN A 272 -5.18 -20.21 4.35
C ASN A 272 -4.90 -19.01 3.42
N ILE A 273 -5.46 -17.82 3.65
CA ILE A 273 -5.19 -16.58 2.86
C ILE A 273 -3.70 -16.38 2.58
N SER A 274 -2.85 -16.69 3.54
CA SER A 274 -1.42 -16.46 3.47
C SER A 274 -0.71 -17.28 2.40
N GLN A 275 -1.14 -18.53 2.16
CA GLN A 275 -0.63 -19.33 1.04
C GLN A 275 -1.01 -18.67 -0.28
N ASP A 276 -2.25 -18.19 -0.37
CA ASP A 276 -2.73 -17.46 -1.54
C ASP A 276 -1.97 -16.14 -1.70
N LEU A 277 -1.71 -15.39 -0.63
CA LEU A 277 -0.97 -14.14 -0.69
C LEU A 277 0.48 -14.33 -1.13
N ILE A 278 1.15 -15.38 -0.68
CA ILE A 278 2.49 -15.73 -1.16
C ILE A 278 2.46 -16.00 -2.66
N ALA A 279 1.51 -16.81 -3.12
CA ALA A 279 1.34 -17.10 -4.54
C ALA A 279 1.02 -15.83 -5.34
N ILE A 280 0.23 -14.91 -4.79
CA ILE A 280 -0.09 -13.61 -5.39
C ILE A 280 1.16 -12.78 -5.59
N ILE A 281 1.98 -12.63 -4.54
CA ILE A 281 3.23 -11.86 -4.59
C ILE A 281 4.17 -12.46 -5.64
N GLN A 282 4.36 -13.78 -5.63
CA GLN A 282 5.19 -14.48 -6.60
C GLN A 282 4.69 -14.29 -8.04
N ASN A 283 3.37 -14.37 -8.26
CA ASN A 283 2.79 -14.17 -9.58
C ASN A 283 2.98 -12.73 -10.10
N ILE A 284 2.86 -11.73 -9.24
CA ILE A 284 3.14 -10.33 -9.60
C ILE A 284 4.61 -10.18 -10.00
N CYS A 285 5.52 -10.68 -9.17
CA CYS A 285 6.96 -10.58 -9.42
C CYS A 285 7.40 -11.36 -10.67
N ASN A 286 6.72 -12.47 -11.01
CA ASN A 286 6.99 -13.20 -12.25
C ASN A 286 6.49 -12.43 -13.48
N GLN A 287 5.32 -11.80 -13.42
CA GLN A 287 4.85 -10.96 -14.52
C GLN A 287 5.75 -9.75 -14.76
N ASP A 288 6.33 -9.17 -13.71
CA ASP A 288 7.32 -8.10 -13.85
C ASP A 288 8.61 -8.59 -14.53
N LYS A 289 9.01 -9.85 -14.32
CA LYS A 289 10.16 -10.46 -15.02
C LYS A 289 9.89 -10.66 -16.51
N GLU A 290 8.65 -10.96 -16.90
CA GLU A 290 8.23 -11.20 -18.30
C GLU A 290 8.04 -9.93 -19.13
N ARG A 291 7.93 -8.75 -18.50
CA ARG A 291 7.84 -7.45 -19.18
C ARG A 291 9.19 -6.87 -19.62
N LYS A 292 10.28 -7.62 -19.42
CA LYS A 292 11.65 -7.29 -19.87
C LYS A 292 11.86 -7.70 -21.33
#